data_AF-A0A396GU68-F1
#
_entry.id   AF-A0A396GU68-F1
#
_cell.length_a   1.000
_cell.length_b   1.000
_cell.length_c   1.000
_cell.angle_alpha   90.00
_cell.angle_beta   90.00
_cell.angle_gamma   90.00
#
_symmetry.space_group_name_H-M   'P 1'
#
loop_
_entity.id
_entity.type
_entity.pdbx_description
1 polymer ?
#
loop_
_entity_poly.entity_id
_entity_poly.type
_entity_poly.pdbx_seq_one_letter_code
_entity_poly.pdbx_strand_id
1 'polypeptide(L)' 'MLQHLPRFQPENLQQNQTIFDKVNELAVKKGCTPSQLALAWLHHQGNDVCPIPGTTKIENFNQNIGALSVKLTPEE' A
#
# COMPACT_ATOMS: atom_id res chain seq x y z
N MET A 1 20.47 9.25 -2.17
CA MET A 1 19.22 10.00 -2.47
C MET A 1 18.08 9.65 -1.51
N LEU A 2 17.68 8.37 -1.34
CA LEU A 2 16.60 8.00 -0.41
C LEU A 2 16.92 8.30 1.06
N GLN A 3 18.16 8.08 1.51
CA GLN A 3 18.58 8.29 2.91
C GLN A 3 18.47 9.74 3.41
N HIS A 4 18.25 10.74 2.55
CA HIS A 4 18.05 12.13 2.97
C HIS A 4 16.57 12.51 3.10
N LEU A 5 15.64 11.64 2.70
CA LEU A 5 14.22 11.95 2.86
C LEU A 5 13.82 11.82 4.34
N PRO A 6 12.99 12.73 4.88
CA PRO A 6 12.56 12.69 6.28
C PRO A 6 11.97 11.34 6.70
N ARG A 7 11.13 10.72 5.88
CA ARG A 7 10.50 9.40 6.15
C ARG A 7 11.49 8.23 6.30
N PHE A 8 12.74 8.42 5.87
CA PHE A 8 13.79 7.41 5.94
C PHE A 8 14.88 7.76 6.97
N GLN A 9 14.67 8.78 7.82
CA GLN A 9 15.52 9.02 8.99
C GLN A 9 15.25 7.98 10.08
N PRO A 10 16.23 7.64 10.93
CA PRO A 10 16.12 6.53 11.89
C PRO A 10 14.87 6.57 12.78
N GLU A 11 14.55 7.73 13.34
CA GLU A 11 13.37 7.91 14.20
C GLU A 11 12.05 7.72 13.43
N ASN A 12 11.94 8.34 12.25
CA ASN A 12 10.76 8.20 11.39
C ASN A 12 10.63 6.80 10.81
N LEU A 13 11.73 6.10 10.53
CA LEU A 13 11.71 4.70 10.11
C LEU A 13 11.07 3.82 11.16
N GLN A 14 11.46 4.00 12.44
CA GLN A 14 10.88 3.23 13.54
C GLN A 14 9.37 3.48 13.67
N GLN A 15 8.94 4.74 13.59
CA GLN A 15 7.51 5.09 13.63
C GLN A 15 6.74 4.54 12.41
N ASN A 16 7.31 4.67 11.21
CA ASN A 16 6.73 4.15 9.98
C ASN A 16 6.63 2.63 10.00
N GLN A 17 7.58 1.93 10.61
CA GLN A 17 7.54 0.48 10.78
C GLN A 17 6.31 0.06 11.60
N THR A 18 6.01 0.74 12.71
CA THR A 18 4.82 0.43 13.52
C THR A 18 3.52 0.60 12.75
N ILE A 19 3.44 1.59 11.85
CA ILE A 19 2.27 1.80 10.98
C ILE A 19 2.22 0.67 9.93
N PHE A 20 3.36 0.37 9.30
CA PHE A 20 3.47 -0.69 8.31
C PHE A 20 3.07 -2.05 8.88
N ASP A 21 3.46 -2.39 10.10
CA ASP A 21 3.15 -3.67 10.73
C ASP A 21 1.64 -3.89 10.83
N LYS A 22 0.88 -2.87 11.21
CA LYS A 22 -0.60 -2.92 11.27
C LYS A 22 -1.23 -3.11 9.89
N VAL A 23 -0.72 -2.39 8.88
CA VAL A 23 -1.18 -2.53 7.49
C VAL A 23 -0.86 -3.94 6.97
N ASN A 24 0.31 -4.47 7.30
CA ASN A 24 0.73 -5.80 6.91
C ASN A 24 -0.12 -6.88 7.57
N GLU A 25 -0.46 -6.75 8.85
CA GLU A 25 -1.40 -7.66 9.52
C GLU A 25 -2.78 -7.68 8.84
N LEU A 26 -3.30 -6.51 8.46
CA LEU A 26 -4.57 -6.43 7.72
C LEU A 26 -4.46 -7.06 6.33
N ALA A 27 -3.36 -6.81 5.61
CA ALA A 27 -3.12 -7.38 4.30
C ALA A 27 -3.08 -8.92 4.35
N VAL A 28 -2.40 -9.48 5.36
CA VAL A 28 -2.35 -10.93 5.62
C VAL A 28 -3.75 -11.48 5.90
N LYS A 29 -4.55 -10.82 6.75
CA LYS A 29 -5.94 -11.22 7.03
C LYS A 29 -6.82 -11.23 5.77
N LYS A 30 -6.57 -10.31 4.84
CA LYS A 30 -7.26 -10.20 3.55
C LYS A 30 -6.68 -11.11 2.46
N GLY A 31 -5.57 -11.81 2.72
CA GLY A 31 -4.90 -12.66 1.75
C GLY A 31 -4.27 -11.88 0.58
N CYS A 32 -3.84 -10.64 0.81
CA CYS A 32 -3.23 -9.78 -0.21
C CYS A 32 -1.88 -9.22 0.27
N THR A 33 -1.14 -8.58 -0.64
CA THR A 33 0.10 -7.88 -0.26
C THR A 33 -0.18 -6.49 0.32
N PRO A 34 0.70 -5.93 1.17
CA PRO A 34 0.54 -4.56 1.67
C PRO A 34 0.40 -3.52 0.55
N SER A 35 1.08 -3.72 -0.58
CA SER A 35 0.95 -2.84 -1.75
C SER A 35 -0.41 -2.95 -2.42
N GLN A 36 -0.98 -4.15 -2.50
CA GLN A 36 -2.34 -4.35 -3.00
C GLN A 36 -3.36 -3.69 -2.09
N LEU A 37 -3.22 -3.84 -0.77
CA LEU A 37 -4.08 -3.21 0.21
C LEU A 37 -4.04 -1.68 0.10
N ALA A 38 -2.84 -1.09 -0.01
CA ALA A 38 -2.68 0.36 -0.17
C ALA A 38 -3.33 0.90 -1.45
N LEU A 39 -3.19 0.19 -2.58
CA LEU A 39 -3.83 0.56 -3.85
C LEU A 39 -5.35 0.42 -3.78
N ALA A 40 -5.84 -0.66 -3.16
CA ALA A 40 -7.27 -0.86 -2.95
C ALA A 40 -7.87 0.27 -2.09
N TRP A 41 -7.19 0.66 -1.01
CA TRP A 41 -7.61 1.78 -0.17
C TRP A 41 -7.67 3.10 -0.96
N LEU A 42 -6.67 3.40 -1.79
CA LEU A 42 -6.68 4.58 -2.67
C LEU A 42 -7.88 4.58 -3.62
N HIS A 43 -8.20 3.44 -4.23
CA HIS A 43 -9.38 3.31 -5.09
C HIS A 43 -10.70 3.58 -4.36
N HIS A 44 -10.77 3.38 -3.04
CA HIS A 44 -11.97 3.63 -2.24
C HIS A 44 -12.07 5.07 -1.71
N GLN A 45 -11.06 5.93 -1.91
CA GLN A 45 -11.07 7.32 -1.42
C GLN A 45 -12.06 8.22 -2.16
N GLY A 46 -12.49 7.86 -3.37
CA GLY A 46 -13.46 8.64 -4.13
C GLY A 46 -13.45 8.30 -5.62
N ASN A 47 -14.51 8.69 -6.32
CA ASN A 47 -14.64 8.48 -7.77
C ASN A 47 -13.71 9.38 -8.60
N ASP A 48 -13.10 10.37 -7.96
CA ASP A 48 -12.12 11.31 -8.52
C ASP A 48 -10.66 10.90 -8.23
N VAL A 49 -10.46 9.77 -7.55
CA VAL A 49 -9.12 9.24 -7.24
C VAL A 49 -8.76 8.10 -8.19
N CYS A 50 -7.73 8.33 -9.02
CA CYS A 50 -7.19 7.32 -9.93
C CYS A 50 -5.70 7.09 -9.63
N PRO A 51 -5.33 6.03 -8.89
CA PRO A 51 -3.93 5.72 -8.63
C PRO A 51 -3.20 5.30 -9.92
N ILE A 52 -2.00 5.85 -10.14
CA ILE A 52 -1.14 5.55 -11.29
C ILE A 52 0.14 4.86 -10.80
N PRO A 53 0.08 3.57 -10.40
CA PRO A 53 1.24 2.90 -9.83
C PRO A 53 2.30 2.62 -10.90
N GLY A 54 3.48 3.21 -10.71
CA GLY A 54 4.63 2.97 -11.57
C GLY A 54 5.25 1.59 -11.35
N THR A 55 5.70 0.95 -12.42
CA THR A 55 6.46 -0.30 -12.38
C THR A 55 7.35 -0.45 -13.61
N THR A 56 8.46 -1.17 -13.48
CA THR A 56 9.33 -1.55 -14.60
C THR A 56 9.33 -3.08 -14.85
N LYS A 57 8.52 -3.83 -14.10
CA LYS A 57 8.48 -5.30 -14.11
C LYS A 57 7.04 -5.80 -14.25
N ILE A 58 6.87 -6.90 -14.98
CA ILE A 58 5.55 -7.50 -15.24
C ILE A 58 4.97 -8.09 -13.95
N GLU A 59 5.80 -8.67 -13.09
CA GLU A 59 5.35 -9.27 -11.82
C GLU A 59 4.69 -8.21 -10.93
N ASN A 60 5.30 -7.03 -10.85
CA ASN A 60 4.77 -5.88 -10.13
C ASN A 60 3.50 -5.34 -10.78
N PHE A 61 3.42 -5.34 -12.12
CA PHE A 61 2.18 -5.00 -12.83
C PHE A 61 1.03 -5.94 -12.42
N ASN A 62 1.27 -7.26 -12.42
CA ASN A 62 0.29 -8.25 -11.99
C ASN A 62 -0.12 -8.05 -10.52
N GLN A 63 0.82 -7.70 -9.65
CA GLN A 63 0.52 -7.34 -8.25
C GLN A 63 -0.38 -6.10 -8.16
N ASN A 64 -0.08 -5.04 -8.91
CA ASN A 64 -0.88 -3.82 -8.94
C ASN A 64 -2.32 -4.08 -9.41
N ILE A 65 -2.50 -4.88 -10.47
CA ILE A 65 -3.84 -5.28 -10.95
C ILE A 65 -4.60 -6.08 -9.90
N GLY A 66 -3.91 -6.96 -9.16
CA GLY A 66 -4.51 -7.74 -8.08
C GLY A 66 -5.15 -6.90 -6.96
N ALA A 67 -4.76 -5.62 -6.81
CA ALA A 67 -5.36 -4.70 -5.86
C ALA A 67 -6.87 -4.48 -6.12
N LEU A 68 -7.32 -4.55 -7.38
CA LEU A 68 -8.72 -4.37 -7.77
C LEU A 68 -9.65 -5.47 -7.21
N SER A 69 -9.08 -6.62 -6.86
CA SER A 69 -9.80 -7.75 -6.27
C SER A 69 -9.94 -7.65 -4.75
N VAL A 70 -9.18 -6.75 -4.09
CA VAL A 70 -9.25 -6.55 -2.64
C VAL A 70 -10.52 -5.78 -2.30
N LYS A 71 -11.33 -6.34 -1.40
CA LYS A 71 -12.58 -5.72 -0.93
C LYS A 71 -12.37 -5.11 0.45
N LEU A 72 -12.66 -3.83 0.56
CA LEU A 72 -12.64 -3.08 1.81
C LEU A 72 -14.08 -2.71 2.21
N THR A 73 -14.35 -2.74 3.50
CA THR A 73 -15.57 -2.15 4.06
C THR A 73 -15.32 -0.67 4.40
N PRO A 74 -16.37 0.16 4.59
CA PRO A 74 -16.18 1.57 4.96
C PRO A 74 -15.42 1.80 6.27
N GLU A 75 -15.39 0.80 7.16
CA GLU A 75 -14.70 0.83 8.44
C GLU A 75 -13.19 0.51 8.34
N GLU A 76 -12.73 0.05 7.18
CA GLU A 76 -11.34 -0.34 6.88
C GLU A 76 -10.60 0.73 6.06
#